data_AF-A0A954S4G2-F1
#
_entry.id   AF-A0A954S4G2-F1
#
_cell.length_a   1.000
_cell.length_b   1.000
_cell.length_c   1.000
_cell.angle_alpha   90.00
_cell.angle_beta   90.00
_cell.angle_gamma   90.00
#
_symmetry.space_group_name_H-M   'P 1'
#
loop_
_entity.id
_entity.type
_entity.pdbx_description
1 polymer ?
#
loop_
_entity_poly.entity_id
_entity_poly.type
_entity_poly.pdbx_seq_one_letter_code
_entity_poly.pdbx_strand_id
1 'polypeptide(L)'
;MSIRFVICGLTVVVMGFGWAFLAASYAHTHENWQSGVGKRGSLAAFFSNAFEQIPNFFAVIGFHLTNRLWLLLIFVGLQGLVLLLGLGMKKMEQADAKPRRRNY
;
A
#
# COMPACT_ATOMS: atom_id res chain seq x y z
N MET A 1 13.23 5.39 -17.70
CA MET A 1 12.98 5.13 -16.26
C MET A 1 13.06 3.61 -16.06
N SER A 2 13.89 3.09 -15.15
CA SER A 2 14.02 1.62 -14.98
C SER A 2 12.73 1.02 -14.42
N ILE A 3 12.30 -0.12 -14.95
CA ILE A 3 11.16 -0.91 -14.45
C ILE A 3 11.26 -1.15 -12.93
N ARG A 4 12.49 -1.33 -12.41
CA ARG A 4 12.72 -1.51 -10.98
C ARG A 4 12.33 -0.28 -10.17
N PHE A 5 12.66 0.93 -10.64
CA PHE A 5 12.27 2.17 -9.98
C PHE A 5 10.76 2.37 -10.01
N VAL A 6 10.09 1.99 -11.11
CA VAL A 6 8.63 2.07 -11.22
C VAL A 6 7.95 1.13 -10.22
N ILE A 7 8.38 -0.13 -10.14
CA ILE A 7 7.82 -1.11 -9.20
C ILE A 7 8.09 -0.71 -7.75
N CYS A 8 9.31 -0.26 -7.42
CA CYS A 8 9.65 0.23 -6.08
C CYS A 8 8.81 1.45 -5.71
N GLY A 9 8.65 2.42 -6.61
CA GLY A 9 7.82 3.60 -6.39
C GLY A 9 6.35 3.23 -6.13
N LEU A 10 5.78 2.37 -6.99
CA LEU A 10 4.42 1.87 -6.81
C LEU A 10 4.23 1.13 -5.49
N THR A 11 5.19 0.30 -5.10
CA THR A 11 5.16 -0.43 -3.82
C THR A 11 5.13 0.52 -2.63
N VAL A 12 5.99 1.54 -2.61
CA VAL A 12 6.03 2.53 -1.52
C VAL A 12 4.73 3.32 -1.45
N VAL A 13 4.18 3.73 -2.60
CA VAL A 13 2.90 4.44 -2.66
C VAL A 13 1.77 3.57 -2.10
N VAL A 14 1.67 2.31 -2.54
CA VAL A 14 0.63 1.39 -2.06
C VAL A 14 0.79 1.12 -0.56
N MET A 15 2.01 0.91 -0.07
CA MET A 15 2.26 0.73 1.36
C MET A 15 1.87 1.96 2.18
N GLY A 16 2.26 3.16 1.75
CA GLY A 16 1.93 4.40 2.44
C GLY A 16 0.42 4.67 2.46
N PHE A 17 -0.26 4.49 1.33
CA PHE A 17 -1.71 4.65 1.25
C PHE A 17 -2.46 3.58 2.04
N GLY A 18 -2.04 2.31 1.95
CA GLY A 18 -2.67 1.22 2.69
C GLY A 18 -2.51 1.40 4.20
N TRP A 19 -1.34 1.83 4.65
CA TRP A 19 -1.12 2.21 6.05
C TRP A 19 -2.03 3.36 6.47
N ALA A 20 -2.12 4.43 5.68
CA ALA A 20 -2.97 5.57 6.00
C ALA A 20 -4.46 5.19 6.08
N PHE A 21 -4.93 4.28 5.22
CA PHE A 21 -6.29 3.74 5.28
C PHE A 21 -6.55 2.89 6.53
N LEU A 22 -5.61 2.01 6.91
CA LEU A 22 -5.71 1.21 8.13
C LEU A 22 -5.70 2.10 9.38
N ALA A 23 -4.79 3.08 9.43
CA ALA A 23 -4.73 4.07 10.50
C ALA A 23 -6.04 4.85 10.60
N ALA A 24 -6.60 5.33 9.48
CA ALA A 24 -7.86 6.07 9.46
C ALA A 24 -9.06 5.22 9.92
N SER A 25 -9.12 3.95 9.51
CA SER A 25 -10.17 3.03 9.96
C SER A 25 -10.08 2.75 11.47
N TYR A 26 -8.86 2.63 12.01
CA TYR A 26 -8.64 2.45 13.44
C TYR A 26 -9.05 3.71 14.22
N ALA A 27 -8.53 4.86 13.81
CA ALA A 27 -8.80 6.15 14.42
C ALA A 27 -10.28 6.51 14.36
N HIS A 28 -11.00 6.21 13.27
CA HIS A 28 -12.44 6.42 13.20
C HIS A 28 -13.23 5.64 14.27
N THR A 29 -12.69 4.51 14.74
CA THR A 29 -13.37 3.62 15.69
C THR A 29 -12.96 3.91 17.15
N HIS A 30 -11.70 4.24 17.39
CA HIS A 30 -11.14 4.39 18.75
C HIS A 30 -10.95 5.85 19.16
N GLU A 31 -10.88 6.75 18.19
CA GLU A 31 -10.66 8.16 18.42
C GLU A 31 -11.85 8.93 17.82
N ASN A 32 -12.23 10.05 18.41
CA ASN A 32 -13.28 10.90 17.84
C ASN A 32 -12.72 11.68 16.63
N TRP A 33 -12.19 10.97 15.64
CA TRP A 33 -11.42 11.47 14.51
C TRP A 33 -12.10 12.63 13.77
N GLN A 34 -13.43 12.63 13.72
CA GLN A 34 -14.25 13.67 13.11
C GLN A 34 -14.02 15.07 13.69
N SER A 35 -13.63 15.20 14.97
CA SER A 35 -13.42 16.50 15.60
C SER A 35 -12.17 17.23 15.10
N GLY A 36 -11.18 16.51 14.55
CA GLY A 36 -9.94 17.08 14.03
C GLY A 36 -10.03 17.52 12.55
N VAL A 37 -10.94 16.92 11.78
CA VAL A 37 -11.07 17.12 10.33
C VAL A 37 -11.42 18.58 9.98
N GLY A 38 -12.29 19.21 10.77
CA GLY A 38 -12.71 20.60 10.55
C GLY A 38 -11.60 21.64 10.70
N LYS A 39 -10.49 21.31 11.39
CA LYS A 39 -9.37 22.23 11.65
C LYS A 39 -8.21 22.10 10.66
N ARG A 40 -7.97 20.89 10.12
CA ARG A 40 -6.79 20.60 9.27
C ARG A 40 -7.15 20.35 7.80
N GLY A 41 -8.43 20.16 7.47
CA GLY A 41 -8.87 19.67 6.16
C GLY A 41 -8.73 18.15 6.05
N SER A 42 -9.60 17.50 5.26
CA SER A 42 -9.74 16.04 5.25
C SER A 42 -8.47 15.29 4.83
N LEU A 43 -7.75 15.79 3.82
CA LEU A 43 -6.54 15.16 3.30
C LEU A 43 -5.37 15.28 4.29
N ALA A 44 -5.15 16.48 4.83
CA ALA A 44 -4.06 16.70 5.78
C ALA A 44 -4.33 15.97 7.11
N ALA A 45 -5.59 15.91 7.56
CA ALA A 45 -5.97 15.08 8.69
C ALA A 45 -5.64 13.60 8.41
N PHE A 46 -6.06 13.06 7.26
CA PHE A 46 -5.83 11.66 6.88
C PHE A 46 -4.35 11.26 6.95
N PHE A 47 -3.45 12.08 6.38
CA PHE A 47 -2.02 11.81 6.45
C PHE A 47 -1.43 12.07 7.84
N SER A 48 -1.87 13.12 8.55
CA SER A 48 -1.47 13.39 9.95
C SER A 48 -1.76 12.16 10.83
N ASN A 49 -2.95 11.57 10.68
CA ASN A 49 -3.31 10.33 11.37
C ASN A 49 -2.32 9.20 11.10
N ALA A 50 -1.98 9.02 9.82
CA ALA A 50 -1.13 7.93 9.40
C ALA A 50 0.22 8.01 10.12
N PHE A 51 0.76 9.22 10.30
CA PHE A 51 1.99 9.43 11.06
C PHE A 51 1.77 9.29 12.58
N GLU A 52 0.70 9.85 13.12
CA GLU A 52 0.35 9.78 14.55
C GLU A 52 0.13 8.34 15.03
N GLN A 53 -0.34 7.44 14.15
CA GLN A 53 -0.60 6.04 14.46
C GLN A 53 0.62 5.13 14.27
N ILE A 54 1.76 5.62 13.76
CA ILE A 54 2.99 4.80 13.61
C ILE A 54 3.41 4.14 14.93
N PRO A 55 3.42 4.83 16.09
CA PRO A 55 3.72 4.21 17.38
C PRO A 55 2.69 3.13 17.78
N ASN A 56 1.45 3.29 17.34
CA ASN A 56 0.33 2.37 17.60
C ASN A 56 0.21 1.25 16.56
N PHE A 57 1.27 1.00 15.78
CA PHE A 57 1.26 0.01 14.69
C PHE A 57 0.65 -1.34 15.08
N PHE A 58 1.10 -1.92 16.19
CA PHE A 58 0.60 -3.23 16.64
C PHE A 58 -0.87 -3.18 17.08
N ALA A 59 -1.33 -2.08 17.66
CA ALA A 59 -2.73 -1.91 18.03
C ALA A 59 -3.62 -1.79 16.78
N VAL A 60 -3.20 -1.02 15.78
CA VAL A 60 -3.90 -0.90 14.49
C VAL A 60 -3.99 -2.26 13.80
N ILE A 61 -2.88 -3.00 13.70
CA ILE A 61 -2.86 -4.32 13.08
C ILE A 61 -3.70 -5.32 13.89
N GLY A 62 -3.54 -5.35 15.22
CA GLY A 62 -4.31 -6.23 16.11
C GLY A 62 -5.81 -6.00 16.00
N PHE A 63 -6.26 -4.74 16.00
CA PHE A 63 -7.66 -4.39 15.79
C PHE A 63 -8.19 -4.94 14.46
N HIS A 64 -7.43 -4.79 13.37
CA HIS A 64 -7.87 -5.27 12.06
C HIS A 64 -7.86 -6.81 11.98
N LEU A 65 -6.91 -7.49 12.62
CA LEU A 65 -6.92 -8.96 12.67
C LEU A 65 -8.18 -9.50 13.38
N THR A 66 -8.67 -8.82 14.42
CA THR A 66 -9.86 -9.24 15.16
C THR A 66 -11.17 -8.78 14.53
N ASN A 67 -11.24 -7.55 14.02
CA ASN A 67 -12.50 -6.92 13.61
C ASN A 67 -12.71 -6.87 12.10
N ARG A 68 -11.62 -6.77 11.31
CA ARG A 68 -11.69 -6.44 9.88
C ARG A 68 -10.56 -7.10 9.09
N LEU A 69 -10.37 -8.41 9.27
CA LEU A 69 -9.25 -9.16 8.68
C LEU A 69 -9.25 -9.07 7.14
N TRP A 70 -10.43 -8.95 6.54
CA TRP A 70 -10.60 -8.76 5.11
C TRP A 70 -9.87 -7.52 4.56
N LEU A 71 -9.75 -6.43 5.33
CA LEU A 71 -9.01 -5.23 4.90
C LEU A 71 -7.50 -5.51 4.79
N LEU A 72 -6.95 -6.26 5.74
CA LEU A 72 -5.55 -6.69 5.70
C LEU A 72 -5.31 -7.65 4.54
N LEU A 73 -6.25 -8.57 4.27
CA LEU A 73 -6.14 -9.48 3.12
C LEU A 73 -6.16 -8.73 1.79
N ILE A 74 -7.02 -7.73 1.63
CA ILE A 74 -7.03 -6.89 0.43
C ILE A 74 -5.71 -6.12 0.31
N PHE A 75 -5.21 -5.53 1.40
CA PHE A 75 -3.95 -4.80 1.38
C PHE A 75 -2.76 -5.68 0.98
N VAL A 76 -2.62 -6.85 1.62
CA VAL A 76 -1.57 -7.83 1.28
C VAL A 76 -1.75 -8.36 -0.14
N GLY A 77 -3.00 -8.59 -0.57
CA GLY A 77 -3.32 -9.03 -1.93
C GLY A 77 -2.94 -8.01 -2.99
N LEU A 78 -3.25 -6.72 -2.77
CA LEU A 78 -2.84 -5.62 -3.65
C LEU A 78 -1.32 -5.50 -3.71
N GLN A 79 -0.65 -5.61 -2.57
CA GLN A 79 0.80 -5.56 -2.51
C GLN A 79 1.44 -6.75 -3.27
N GLY A 80 0.88 -7.94 -3.11
CA GLY A 80 1.28 -9.14 -3.85
C GLY A 80 1.04 -9.00 -5.36
N LEU A 81 -0.10 -8.43 -5.75
CA LEU A 81 -0.44 -8.18 -7.16
C LEU A 81 0.59 -7.26 -7.83
N VAL A 82 0.97 -6.17 -7.18
CA VAL A 82 1.99 -5.24 -7.70
C VAL A 82 3.34 -5.95 -7.91
N LEU A 83 3.75 -6.80 -6.96
CA LEU A 83 4.99 -7.56 -7.08
C LEU A 83 4.91 -8.61 -8.20
N LEU A 84 3.80 -9.32 -8.33
CA LEU A 84 3.56 -10.30 -9.38
C LEU A 84 3.59 -9.65 -10.78
N LEU A 85 2.95 -8.49 -10.93
CA LEU A 85 3.04 -7.69 -12.16
C LEU A 85 4.48 -7.28 -12.45
N GLY A 86 5.24 -6.89 -11.42
CA GLY A 86 6.66 -6.59 -11.55
C GLY A 86 7.50 -7.76 -12.08
N LEU A 87 7.23 -8.97 -11.60
CA LEU A 87 7.87 -10.19 -12.10
C LEU A 87 7.47 -10.52 -13.54
N GLY A 88 6.21 -10.31 -13.90
CA GLY A 88 5.70 -10.49 -15.27
C GLY A 88 6.39 -9.57 -16.26
N MET A 89 6.47 -8.27 -15.96
CA MET A 89 7.15 -7.28 -16.81
C MET A 89 8.63 -7.62 -17.01
N LYS A 90 9.33 -8.08 -15.96
CA LYS A 90 10.72 -8.51 -16.06
C LYS A 90 10.91 -9.71 -16.99
N LYS A 91 9.97 -10.67 -16.99
CA LYS A 91 10.00 -11.81 -17.90
C LYS A 91 9.79 -11.39 -19.36
N MET A 92 8.92 -10.42 -19.61
CA MET A 92 8.68 -9.87 -20.95
C MET A 92 9.93 -9.14 -21.47
N GLU A 93 10.56 -8.32 -20.64
CA GLU A 93 11.81 -7.62 -20.99
C GLU A 93 12.94 -8.61 -21.35
N GLN A 94 13.04 -9.72 -20.61
CA GLN A 94 14.00 -10.79 -20.91
C GLN A 94 13.67 -11.57 -22.19
N ALA A 95 12.38 -11.75 -22.49
CA ALA A 95 11.94 -12.40 -23.71
C ALA A 95 12.27 -11.57 -24.96
N ASP A 96 12.09 -10.25 -24.89
CA ASP A 96 12.42 -9.32 -25.96
C ASP A 96 13.93 -9.13 -26.14
N ALA A 97 14.70 -9.20 -25.05
CA ALA A 97 16.17 -9.10 -25.09
C ALA A 97 16.86 -10.35 -25.66
N LYS A 98 16.18 -11.50 -25.77
CA LYS A 98 16.77 -12.71 -26.33
C LYS A 98 16.76 -12.62 -27.86
N PRO A 99 17.91 -12.64 -28.54
CA PRO A 99 17.93 -12.59 -30.01
C PRO A 99 17.18 -13.80 -30.56
N ARG A 100 16.13 -13.54 -31.36
CA ARG A 100 15.41 -14.55 -32.11
C ARG A 100 16.43 -15.25 -33.00
N ARG A 101 16.85 -16.48 -32.65
CA ARG A 101 17.68 -17.30 -33.53
C ARG A 101 16.88 -17.49 -34.82
N ARG A 102 17.28 -16.75 -35.86
CA ARG A 102 16.77 -16.92 -37.22
C ARG A 102 17.42 -18.22 -37.71
N ASN A 103 16.68 -19.32 -37.62
CA ASN A 103 17.03 -20.54 -38.32
C ASN A 103 16.86 -20.22 -39.81
N TYR A 104 17.98 -20.12 -40.52
CA TYR A 104 18.05 -20.18 -41.98
C TYR A 104 18.07 -21.65 -42.41
#